data_AF-A0AAU9KS72-F1
#
_entry.id   AF-A0AAU9KS72-F1
#
_cell.length_a   1.000
_cell.length_b   1.000
_cell.length_c   1.000
_cell.angle_alpha   90.00
_cell.angle_beta   90.00
_cell.angle_gamma   90.00
#
_symmetry.space_group_name_H-M   'P 1'
#
loop_
_entity.id
_entity.type
_entity.pdbx_description
1 polymer ?
#
loop_
_entity_poly.entity_id
_entity_poly.type
_entity_poly.pdbx_seq_one_letter_code
_entity_poly.pdbx_strand_id
1 'polypeptide(L)'
;MAGQFAKPRSSDTEVLDGEKVTSFRGENINGYEKDQRTPDPKRLLEGYFHSAATLNYGRVLVGSGFADIHDAGKWDLDFVQTSSRREEYQHMVEEITNSLHFVHMCGVGAESPHLQTVDLFVSHEGLELGYEETMTRKVDGKYYNVGTDFLWIGDRTRQLDHAHVEYFRGIENPIGIKVGPSMAVDDLVPLIRKLWKDPEASAGKITLITRYGSDKVSDLLPKHIAVVKAAGLKVIWSCDPCHGNTIVAENGYKTRPFDRIFGELEKTLDIHRMAGTTLGGVHFELTGENVTECIGGPQGIDEGDLPLRYTSYCDPRLNYSQSMEVAFLLAKNLSVHNELAPLNLKSKMRKRSIETSDPSKHHRATQSI
;
A
#
# COMPACT_ATOMS: atom_id res chain seq x y z
N MET A 1 0.97 10.44 3.87
CA MET A 1 0.13 11.60 4.27
C MET A 1 0.96 12.57 5.10
N ALA A 2 0.43 13.75 5.48
CA ALA A 2 1.11 14.73 6.34
C ALA A 2 2.53 15.13 5.86
N GLY A 3 2.66 15.49 4.58
CA GLY A 3 3.95 15.85 3.98
C GLY A 3 4.03 15.64 2.46
N GLN A 4 3.06 14.92 1.87
CA GLN A 4 3.04 14.55 0.45
C GLN A 4 2.56 15.70 -0.48
N PHE A 5 3.17 16.88 -0.35
CA PHE A 5 2.76 18.11 -1.04
C PHE A 5 3.67 18.48 -2.23
N ALA A 6 4.77 17.78 -2.45
CA ALA A 6 5.63 17.99 -3.61
C ALA A 6 5.38 16.90 -4.67
N LYS A 7 5.42 17.27 -5.95
CA LYS A 7 5.08 16.40 -7.08
C LYS A 7 6.12 16.54 -8.19
N PRO A 8 6.78 15.45 -8.62
CA PRO A 8 7.70 15.51 -9.74
C PRO A 8 6.90 15.63 -11.05
N ARG A 9 7.41 16.42 -12.01
CA ARG A 9 6.76 16.64 -13.31
C ARG A 9 7.66 16.19 -14.45
N SER A 10 7.05 15.68 -15.52
CA SER A 10 7.76 15.28 -16.75
C SER A 10 8.21 16.46 -17.61
N SER A 11 7.61 17.65 -17.40
CA SER A 11 7.93 18.89 -18.09
C SER A 11 7.97 20.02 -17.06
N ASP A 12 8.81 21.03 -17.31
CA ASP A 12 8.91 22.20 -16.43
C ASP A 12 7.76 23.18 -16.63
N THR A 13 7.11 23.12 -17.79
CA THR A 13 6.02 24.02 -18.19
C THR A 13 4.87 23.26 -18.84
N GLU A 14 3.65 23.79 -18.69
CA GLU A 14 2.45 23.33 -19.38
C GLU A 14 1.71 24.50 -20.03
N VAL A 15 0.80 24.19 -20.97
CA VAL A 15 0.01 25.21 -21.68
C VAL A 15 -1.40 25.20 -21.13
N LEU A 16 -1.83 26.33 -20.56
CA LEU A 16 -3.19 26.53 -20.04
C LEU A 16 -3.82 27.71 -20.78
N ASP A 17 -4.95 27.47 -21.44
CA ASP A 17 -5.66 28.47 -22.27
C ASP A 17 -4.74 29.19 -23.28
N GLY A 18 -3.85 28.44 -23.92
CA GLY A 18 -2.91 28.96 -24.91
C GLY A 18 -1.66 29.66 -24.34
N GLU A 19 -1.55 29.80 -23.02
CA GLU A 19 -0.39 30.42 -22.36
C GLU A 19 0.53 29.39 -21.71
N LYS A 20 1.84 29.58 -21.89
CA LYS A 20 2.87 28.74 -21.29
C LYS A 20 3.12 29.16 -19.85
N VAL A 21 2.82 28.27 -18.90
CA VAL A 21 3.00 28.48 -17.46
C VAL A 21 3.88 27.40 -16.83
N THR A 22 4.45 27.67 -15.66
CA THR A 22 5.18 26.66 -14.88
C THR A 22 4.23 25.53 -14.51
N SER A 23 4.69 24.30 -14.66
CA SER A 23 3.91 23.12 -14.27
C SER A 23 3.61 23.15 -12.77
N PHE A 24 2.42 22.68 -12.38
CA PHE A 24 2.06 22.52 -10.99
C PHE A 24 2.95 21.45 -10.37
N ARG A 25 3.70 21.78 -9.32
CA ARG A 25 4.65 20.88 -8.66
C ARG A 25 4.22 20.49 -7.25
N GLY A 26 2.93 20.65 -6.95
CA GLY A 26 2.36 20.39 -5.64
C GLY A 26 2.30 21.65 -4.76
N GLU A 27 1.45 21.63 -3.74
CA GLU A 27 1.08 22.83 -2.97
C GLU A 27 2.26 23.46 -2.23
N ASN A 28 3.32 22.69 -1.94
CA ASN A 28 4.56 23.20 -1.31
C ASN A 28 5.40 24.09 -2.23
N ILE A 29 5.16 24.04 -3.54
CA ILE A 29 5.95 24.79 -4.53
C ILE A 29 5.10 25.90 -5.13
N ASN A 30 3.96 25.57 -5.75
CA ASN A 30 3.09 26.53 -6.41
C ASN A 30 1.61 26.11 -6.32
N GLY A 31 0.69 27.02 -6.68
CA GLY A 31 -0.74 26.72 -6.71
C GLY A 31 -1.16 26.03 -8.01
N TYR A 32 -2.32 25.37 -7.99
CA TYR A 32 -2.87 24.70 -9.17
C TYR A 32 -3.46 25.69 -10.18
N GLU A 33 -4.03 26.80 -9.71
CA GLU A 33 -4.60 27.82 -10.58
C GLU A 33 -3.53 28.51 -11.43
N LYS A 34 -3.94 28.96 -12.62
CA LYS A 34 -3.05 29.52 -13.65
C LYS A 34 -2.25 30.73 -13.16
N ASP A 35 -2.85 31.58 -12.34
CA ASP A 35 -2.25 32.78 -11.75
C ASP A 35 -1.35 32.47 -10.54
N GLN A 36 -1.36 31.22 -10.05
CA GLN A 36 -0.59 30.79 -8.88
C GLN A 36 0.63 29.92 -9.23
N ARG A 37 1.04 29.87 -10.51
CA ARG A 37 2.12 28.97 -10.98
C ARG A 37 3.54 29.39 -10.61
N THR A 38 3.73 30.63 -10.16
CA THR A 38 5.02 31.11 -9.66
C THR A 38 5.37 30.41 -8.34
N PRO A 39 6.55 29.76 -8.23
CA PRO A 39 6.97 29.16 -6.97
C PRO A 39 7.04 30.17 -5.82
N ASP A 40 6.48 29.81 -4.65
CA ASP A 40 6.49 30.65 -3.44
C ASP A 40 7.08 29.88 -2.25
N PRO A 41 8.25 30.27 -1.72
CA PRO A 41 8.88 29.58 -0.60
C PRO A 41 8.06 29.63 0.69
N LYS A 42 7.10 30.56 0.85
CA LYS A 42 6.21 30.58 2.02
C LYS A 42 5.34 29.34 2.12
N ARG A 43 5.06 28.68 0.98
CA ARG A 43 4.30 27.43 0.92
C ARG A 43 4.98 26.28 1.65
N LEU A 44 6.31 26.31 1.83
CA LEU A 44 7.01 25.33 2.66
C LEU A 44 6.57 25.41 4.13
N LEU A 45 6.35 26.63 4.64
CA LEU A 45 5.87 26.86 6.00
C LEU A 45 4.40 26.45 6.15
N GLU A 46 3.57 26.75 5.15
CA GLU A 46 2.17 26.29 5.10
C GLU A 46 2.11 24.76 5.09
N GLY A 47 2.91 24.11 4.25
CA GLY A 47 3.04 22.65 4.19
C GLY A 47 3.45 22.03 5.52
N TYR A 48 4.37 22.66 6.26
CA TYR A 48 4.72 22.25 7.62
C TYR A 48 3.51 22.32 8.57
N PHE A 49 2.78 23.43 8.60
CA PHE A 49 1.62 23.57 9.49
C PHE A 49 0.48 22.61 9.13
N HIS A 50 0.21 22.40 7.84
CA HIS A 50 -0.74 21.39 7.38
C HIS A 50 -0.30 19.99 7.79
N SER A 51 0.98 19.64 7.61
CA SER A 51 1.52 18.34 8.03
C SER A 51 1.34 18.11 9.54
N ALA A 52 1.70 19.10 10.35
CA ALA A 52 1.57 19.02 11.81
C ALA A 52 0.12 18.88 12.26
N ALA A 53 -0.80 19.67 11.67
CA ALA A 53 -2.22 19.60 11.97
C ALA A 53 -2.83 18.24 11.58
N THR A 54 -2.52 17.73 10.37
CA THR A 54 -2.99 16.42 9.90
C THR A 54 -2.47 15.29 10.77
N LEU A 55 -1.17 15.27 11.10
CA LEU A 55 -0.58 14.23 11.94
C LEU A 55 -1.17 14.25 13.35
N ASN A 56 -1.33 15.45 13.94
CA ASN A 56 -1.96 15.59 15.25
C ASN A 56 -3.40 15.06 15.24
N TYR A 57 -4.19 15.44 14.23
CA TYR A 57 -5.57 14.95 14.10
C TYR A 57 -5.61 13.43 13.92
N GLY A 58 -4.76 12.86 13.06
CA GLY A 58 -4.68 11.41 12.85
C GLY A 58 -4.33 10.65 14.13
N ARG A 59 -3.36 11.14 14.92
CA ARG A 59 -3.01 10.54 16.22
C ARG A 59 -4.14 10.61 17.23
N VAL A 60 -4.87 11.73 17.28
CA VAL A 60 -6.04 11.87 18.16
C VAL A 60 -7.15 10.90 17.76
N LEU A 61 -7.46 10.77 16.47
CA LEU A 61 -8.47 9.82 15.97
C LEU A 61 -8.12 8.38 16.38
N VAL A 62 -6.89 7.96 16.10
CA VAL A 62 -6.42 6.61 16.42
C VAL A 62 -6.43 6.35 17.94
N GLY A 63 -6.03 7.35 18.73
CA GLY A 63 -6.04 7.29 20.19
C GLY A 63 -7.44 7.36 20.83
N SER A 64 -8.47 7.82 20.10
CA SER A 64 -9.85 7.91 20.60
C SER A 64 -10.71 6.68 20.30
N GLY A 65 -10.10 5.55 19.90
CA GLY A 65 -10.79 4.31 19.58
C GLY A 65 -11.38 4.26 18.15
N PHE A 66 -11.03 5.20 17.26
CA PHE A 66 -11.49 5.14 15.87
C PHE A 66 -10.95 3.90 15.13
N ALA A 67 -9.78 3.41 15.53
CA ALA A 67 -9.10 2.27 14.92
C ALA A 67 -9.39 0.93 15.65
N ASP A 68 -10.38 0.91 16.54
CA ASP A 68 -10.78 -0.32 17.22
C ASP A 68 -11.41 -1.31 16.23
N ILE A 69 -10.83 -2.52 16.15
CA ILE A 69 -11.28 -3.54 15.21
C ILE A 69 -12.65 -4.15 15.59
N HIS A 70 -13.07 -4.03 16.85
CA HIS A 70 -14.40 -4.47 17.30
C HIS A 70 -15.52 -3.63 16.67
N ASP A 71 -15.20 -2.40 16.28
CA ASP A 71 -16.10 -1.49 15.59
C ASP A 71 -16.08 -1.68 14.05
N ALA A 72 -15.62 -2.82 13.53
CA ALA A 72 -15.64 -3.13 12.09
C ALA A 72 -17.04 -2.99 11.43
N GLY A 73 -18.12 -3.06 12.22
CA GLY A 73 -19.48 -2.74 11.77
C GLY A 73 -19.73 -1.27 11.41
N LYS A 74 -18.79 -0.35 11.72
CA LYS A 74 -18.81 1.06 11.27
C LYS A 74 -18.23 1.24 9.87
N TRP A 75 -17.65 0.21 9.26
CA TRP A 75 -17.19 0.30 7.88
C TRP A 75 -18.41 0.49 6.97
N ASP A 76 -18.37 1.51 6.13
CA ASP A 76 -19.40 1.76 5.13
C ASP A 76 -19.33 0.64 4.08
N LEU A 77 -20.26 -0.32 4.14
CA LEU A 77 -20.34 -1.41 3.17
C LEU A 77 -21.45 -1.17 2.16
N ASP A 78 -21.93 0.06 1.98
CA ASP A 78 -23.03 0.34 1.03
C ASP A 78 -22.63 -0.02 -0.41
N PHE A 79 -21.36 0.09 -0.76
CA PHE A 79 -20.86 -0.37 -2.06
C PHE A 79 -20.96 -1.89 -2.26
N VAL A 80 -20.97 -2.68 -1.16
CA VAL A 80 -21.15 -4.13 -1.22
C VAL A 80 -22.56 -4.47 -1.68
N GLN A 81 -23.54 -3.60 -1.43
CA GLN A 81 -24.93 -3.84 -1.83
C GLN A 81 -25.09 -3.91 -3.36
N THR A 82 -24.26 -3.18 -4.11
CA THR A 82 -24.28 -3.12 -5.57
C THR A 82 -23.18 -3.94 -6.25
N SER A 83 -22.26 -4.53 -5.48
CA SER A 83 -21.16 -5.36 -6.00
C SER A 83 -21.66 -6.71 -6.51
N SER A 84 -21.18 -7.14 -7.68
CA SER A 84 -21.39 -8.50 -8.21
C SER A 84 -20.77 -9.59 -7.32
N ARG A 85 -19.90 -9.22 -6.38
CA ARG A 85 -19.21 -10.10 -5.44
C ARG A 85 -19.79 -10.06 -4.03
N ARG A 86 -20.96 -9.43 -3.84
CA ARG A 86 -21.61 -9.21 -2.53
C ARG A 86 -21.51 -10.40 -1.55
N GLU A 87 -21.82 -11.61 -2.01
CA GLU A 87 -21.79 -12.82 -1.17
C GLU A 87 -20.38 -13.12 -0.65
N GLU A 88 -19.34 -12.95 -1.47
CA GLU A 88 -17.94 -13.16 -1.04
C GLU A 88 -17.51 -12.11 0.00
N TYR A 89 -17.89 -10.84 -0.20
CA TYR A 89 -17.64 -9.76 0.77
C TYR A 89 -18.31 -10.07 2.11
N GLN A 90 -19.59 -10.41 2.07
CA GLN A 90 -20.37 -10.71 3.27
C GLN A 90 -19.76 -11.89 4.04
N HIS A 91 -19.39 -12.96 3.34
CA HIS A 91 -18.76 -14.12 3.96
C HIS A 91 -17.44 -13.76 4.67
N MET A 92 -16.56 -12.97 4.03
CA MET A 92 -15.29 -12.56 4.65
C MET A 92 -15.51 -11.68 5.88
N VAL A 93 -16.46 -10.74 5.82
CA VAL A 93 -16.82 -9.91 6.98
C VAL A 93 -17.35 -10.78 8.12
N GLU A 94 -18.25 -11.72 7.83
CA GLU A 94 -18.77 -12.68 8.81
C GLU A 94 -17.65 -13.52 9.44
N GLU A 95 -16.67 -14.01 8.66
CA GLU A 95 -15.51 -14.75 9.18
C GLU A 95 -14.65 -13.90 10.13
N ILE A 96 -14.39 -12.64 9.78
CA ILE A 96 -13.64 -11.70 10.63
C ILE A 96 -14.42 -11.42 11.92
N THR A 97 -15.70 -11.07 11.82
CA THR A 97 -16.56 -10.79 12.98
C THR A 97 -16.69 -12.01 13.90
N ASN A 98 -16.89 -13.20 13.35
CA ASN A 98 -16.97 -14.44 14.12
C ASN A 98 -15.64 -14.75 14.83
N SER A 99 -14.50 -14.47 14.18
CA SER A 99 -13.18 -14.63 14.79
C SER A 99 -12.95 -13.66 15.95
N LEU A 100 -13.34 -12.39 15.79
CA LEU A 100 -13.28 -11.40 16.87
C LEU A 100 -14.21 -11.76 18.04
N HIS A 101 -15.43 -12.25 17.74
CA HIS A 101 -16.36 -12.73 18.75
C HIS A 101 -15.79 -13.95 19.49
N PHE A 102 -15.13 -14.87 18.80
CA PHE A 102 -14.46 -16.01 19.44
C PHE A 102 -13.34 -15.57 20.40
N VAL A 103 -12.47 -14.65 19.97
CA VAL A 103 -11.42 -14.06 20.82
C VAL A 103 -12.02 -13.41 22.07
N HIS A 104 -13.12 -12.67 21.90
CA HIS A 104 -13.86 -12.07 23.00
C HIS A 104 -14.42 -13.12 23.97
N MET A 105 -15.14 -14.13 23.45
CA MET A 105 -15.77 -15.17 24.25
C MET A 105 -14.79 -16.07 24.99
N CYS A 106 -13.59 -16.29 24.42
CA CYS A 106 -12.53 -17.05 25.09
C CYS A 106 -11.83 -16.28 26.21
N GLY A 107 -12.09 -14.96 26.36
CA GLY A 107 -11.50 -14.12 27.39
C GLY A 107 -9.99 -13.88 27.23
N VAL A 108 -9.39 -14.31 26.11
CA VAL A 108 -7.97 -14.13 25.81
C VAL A 108 -7.83 -12.99 24.81
N GLY A 109 -7.29 -11.85 25.24
CA GLY A 109 -6.92 -10.76 24.32
C GLY A 109 -8.05 -9.80 23.94
N ALA A 110 -9.27 -9.98 24.46
CA ALA A 110 -10.40 -9.07 24.22
C ALA A 110 -10.14 -7.61 24.66
N GLU A 111 -9.34 -7.42 25.72
CA GLU A 111 -8.87 -6.10 26.17
C GLU A 111 -7.42 -5.82 25.75
N SER A 112 -6.90 -6.54 24.74
CA SER A 112 -5.56 -6.26 24.25
C SER A 112 -5.55 -4.86 23.62
N PRO A 113 -4.66 -3.96 24.05
CA PRO A 113 -4.49 -2.66 23.42
C PRO A 113 -4.23 -2.77 21.91
N HIS A 114 -3.67 -3.90 21.45
CA HIS A 114 -3.40 -4.18 20.04
C HIS A 114 -4.65 -4.43 19.18
N LEU A 115 -5.83 -4.65 19.79
CA LEU A 115 -7.11 -4.72 19.07
C LEU A 115 -7.88 -3.39 19.10
N GLN A 116 -7.56 -2.52 20.05
CA GLN A 116 -8.26 -1.24 20.29
C GLN A 116 -7.66 -0.09 19.48
N THR A 117 -6.42 -0.21 19.03
CA THR A 117 -5.72 0.85 18.32
C THR A 117 -4.68 0.29 17.34
N VAL A 118 -4.16 1.15 16.47
CA VAL A 118 -3.11 0.83 15.50
C VAL A 118 -2.00 1.86 15.58
N ASP A 119 -0.77 1.50 15.24
CA ASP A 119 0.28 2.49 15.06
C ASP A 119 0.12 3.19 13.70
N LEU A 120 0.01 4.52 13.73
CA LEU A 120 -0.06 5.35 12.53
C LEU A 120 1.30 5.96 12.22
N PHE A 121 1.90 5.51 11.12
CA PHE A 121 3.12 6.08 10.55
C PHE A 121 2.77 6.95 9.33
N VAL A 122 3.56 8.00 9.11
CA VAL A 122 3.42 8.89 7.95
C VAL A 122 4.61 8.78 7.01
N SER A 123 4.35 9.10 5.75
CA SER A 123 5.32 9.00 4.68
C SER A 123 5.05 9.98 3.55
N HIS A 124 6.13 10.37 2.88
CA HIS A 124 6.11 11.15 1.65
C HIS A 124 7.38 10.95 0.80
N GLU A 125 7.31 11.33 -0.47
CA GLU A 125 8.49 11.41 -1.35
C GLU A 125 9.41 12.54 -0.87
N GLY A 126 10.66 12.22 -0.52
CA GLY A 126 11.64 13.22 -0.10
C GLY A 126 12.17 14.03 -1.28
N LEU A 127 11.29 14.82 -1.91
CA LEU A 127 11.53 15.47 -3.19
C LEU A 127 12.17 16.85 -3.03
N GLU A 128 11.62 17.70 -2.16
CA GLU A 128 12.07 19.08 -1.94
C GLU A 128 13.19 19.10 -0.90
N LEU A 129 14.43 18.90 -1.34
CA LEU A 129 15.57 18.67 -0.43
C LEU A 129 15.82 19.83 0.54
N GLY A 130 15.50 21.07 0.17
CA GLY A 130 15.59 22.20 1.09
C GLY A 130 14.64 22.06 2.28
N TYR A 131 13.43 21.55 2.05
CA TYR A 131 12.49 21.22 3.12
C TYR A 131 13.00 20.03 3.94
N GLU A 132 13.41 18.95 3.28
CA GLU A 132 13.86 17.73 3.99
C GLU A 132 15.10 17.98 4.86
N GLU A 133 16.05 18.80 4.38
CA GLU A 133 17.21 19.24 5.16
C GLU A 133 16.76 19.99 6.43
N THR A 134 15.81 20.94 6.31
CA THR A 134 15.28 21.68 7.47
C THR A 134 14.52 20.82 8.46
N MET A 135 14.00 19.68 8.03
CA MET A 135 13.35 18.68 8.89
C MET A 135 14.33 17.62 9.44
N THR A 136 15.62 17.71 9.09
CA THR A 136 16.64 16.76 9.57
C THR A 136 17.25 17.19 10.89
N ARG A 137 17.32 16.28 11.87
CA ARG A 137 17.91 16.52 13.19
C ARG A 137 18.91 15.45 13.52
N LYS A 138 19.94 15.83 14.30
CA LYS A 138 20.89 14.88 14.88
C LYS A 138 20.31 14.32 16.18
N VAL A 139 20.18 13.00 16.26
CA VAL A 139 19.69 12.25 17.42
C VAL A 139 20.71 11.14 17.70
N ASP A 140 21.27 11.11 18.91
CA ASP A 140 22.25 10.09 19.34
C ASP A 140 23.40 9.85 18.35
N GLY A 141 23.94 10.94 17.80
CA GLY A 141 25.09 10.88 16.88
C GLY A 141 24.71 10.62 15.42
N LYS A 142 23.45 10.26 15.13
CA LYS A 142 22.95 9.95 13.78
C LYS A 142 21.96 11.01 13.29
N TYR A 143 21.66 11.04 11.99
CA TYR A 143 20.71 12.00 11.42
C TYR A 143 19.40 11.32 11.05
N TYR A 144 18.30 11.94 11.45
CA TYR A 144 16.94 11.52 11.11
C TYR A 144 16.20 12.71 10.53
N ASN A 145 15.45 12.49 9.45
CA ASN A 145 14.37 13.40 9.09
C ASN A 145 13.24 13.18 10.10
N VAL A 146 12.90 14.20 10.88
CA VAL A 146 11.86 14.15 11.92
C VAL A 146 10.53 14.74 11.45
N GLY A 147 10.43 15.07 10.16
CA GLY A 147 9.17 15.49 9.54
C GLY A 147 8.26 14.34 9.16
N THR A 148 8.80 13.11 9.07
CA THR A 148 8.05 11.92 8.67
C THR A 148 8.75 10.64 9.12
N ASP A 149 8.04 9.53 9.18
CA ASP A 149 8.60 8.26 9.66
C ASP A 149 9.35 7.53 8.53
N PHE A 150 8.79 7.57 7.32
CA PHE A 150 9.30 6.87 6.14
C PHE A 150 9.35 7.79 4.91
N LEU A 151 10.52 7.91 4.29
CA LEU A 151 10.68 8.67 3.03
C LEU A 151 10.90 7.74 1.86
N TRP A 152 10.55 8.14 0.64
CA TRP A 152 11.03 7.43 -0.55
C TRP A 152 11.70 8.33 -1.58
N ILE A 153 12.60 7.73 -2.35
CA ILE A 153 13.18 8.32 -3.55
C ILE A 153 12.30 7.96 -4.74
N GLY A 154 11.86 8.96 -5.50
CA GLY A 154 11.05 8.80 -6.70
C GLY A 154 11.79 8.15 -7.85
N ASP A 155 11.04 7.63 -8.83
CA ASP A 155 11.62 6.95 -10.01
C ASP A 155 12.42 7.91 -10.90
N ARG A 156 12.17 9.23 -10.78
CA ARG A 156 12.84 10.30 -11.54
C ARG A 156 14.02 10.93 -10.79
N THR A 157 14.21 10.60 -9.52
CA THR A 157 15.18 11.25 -8.61
C THR A 157 16.18 10.26 -7.98
N ARG A 158 16.24 9.03 -8.50
CA ARG A 158 17.09 7.94 -7.96
C ARG A 158 18.42 7.73 -8.68
N GLN A 159 18.94 8.76 -9.36
CA GLN A 159 20.23 8.70 -10.04
C GLN A 159 21.36 8.58 -9.00
N LEU A 160 22.29 7.66 -9.23
CA LEU A 160 23.27 7.24 -8.23
C LEU A 160 24.15 8.39 -7.73
N ASP A 161 24.44 9.37 -8.58
CA ASP A 161 25.32 10.53 -8.33
C ASP A 161 24.57 11.84 -8.04
N HIS A 162 23.24 11.80 -7.91
CA HIS A 162 22.42 12.99 -7.65
C HIS A 162 22.16 13.27 -6.17
N ALA A 163 21.70 14.48 -5.89
CA ALA A 163 21.49 15.03 -4.55
C ALA A 163 20.52 14.20 -3.68
N HIS A 164 19.44 13.66 -4.26
CA HIS A 164 18.50 12.82 -3.51
C HIS A 164 19.16 11.57 -2.94
N VAL A 165 19.93 10.83 -3.74
CA VAL A 165 20.65 9.65 -3.25
C VAL A 165 21.69 10.03 -2.19
N GLU A 166 22.34 11.18 -2.33
CA GLU A 166 23.28 11.68 -1.31
C GLU A 166 22.58 12.04 0.00
N TYR A 167 21.44 12.73 -0.04
CA TYR A 167 20.64 13.05 1.13
C TYR A 167 20.16 11.77 1.85
N PHE A 168 19.55 10.84 1.09
CA PHE A 168 19.03 9.58 1.65
C PHE A 168 20.13 8.67 2.20
N ARG A 169 21.36 8.75 1.68
CA ARG A 169 22.53 8.06 2.24
C ARG A 169 22.91 8.55 3.64
N GLY A 170 22.56 9.80 3.97
CA GLY A 170 22.92 10.47 5.22
C GLY A 170 21.93 10.25 6.37
N ILE A 171 20.71 9.79 6.09
CA ILE A 171 19.65 9.62 7.10
C ILE A 171 19.47 8.17 7.55
N GLU A 172 18.93 8.01 8.75
CA GLU A 172 18.69 6.71 9.37
C GLU A 172 17.22 6.25 9.35
N ASN A 173 16.31 7.07 8.83
CA ASN A 173 14.93 6.65 8.59
C ASN A 173 14.91 5.36 7.74
N PRO A 174 13.87 4.51 7.89
CA PRO A 174 13.54 3.55 6.85
C PRO A 174 13.17 4.31 5.57
N ILE A 175 13.64 3.82 4.43
CA ILE A 175 13.49 4.49 3.15
C ILE A 175 12.97 3.56 2.04
N GLY A 176 12.18 4.15 1.15
CA GLY A 176 11.69 3.54 -0.08
C GLY A 176 12.51 3.93 -1.29
N ILE A 177 12.57 3.06 -2.28
CA ILE A 177 13.12 3.36 -3.61
C ILE A 177 12.06 2.95 -4.62
N LYS A 178 11.55 3.89 -5.42
CA LYS A 178 10.65 3.56 -6.52
C LYS A 178 11.43 2.85 -7.63
N VAL A 179 10.98 1.67 -8.03
CA VAL A 179 11.59 0.84 -9.07
C VAL A 179 10.60 0.71 -10.22
N GLY A 180 10.72 1.57 -11.22
CA GLY A 180 9.92 1.54 -12.44
C GLY A 180 10.60 0.80 -13.60
N PRO A 181 9.95 0.76 -14.79
CA PRO A 181 10.49 0.12 -15.98
C PRO A 181 11.82 0.67 -16.49
N SER A 182 12.17 1.89 -16.09
CA SER A 182 13.44 2.54 -16.43
C SER A 182 14.61 2.10 -15.53
N MET A 183 14.37 1.32 -14.47
CA MET A 183 15.46 0.80 -13.63
C MET A 183 16.18 -0.33 -14.36
N ALA A 184 17.40 -0.07 -14.82
CA ALA A 184 18.27 -1.12 -15.32
C ALA A 184 18.57 -2.13 -14.20
N VAL A 185 18.62 -3.42 -14.56
CA VAL A 185 18.83 -4.52 -13.60
C VAL A 185 20.17 -4.35 -12.86
N ASP A 186 21.22 -3.96 -13.58
CA ASP A 186 22.58 -3.82 -13.06
C ASP A 186 22.77 -2.60 -12.14
N ASP A 187 21.87 -1.61 -12.21
CA ASP A 187 21.95 -0.37 -11.42
C ASP A 187 21.35 -0.51 -10.02
N LEU A 188 20.44 -1.49 -9.83
CA LEU A 188 19.66 -1.62 -8.60
C LEU A 188 20.55 -1.97 -7.39
N VAL A 189 21.45 -2.95 -7.53
CA VAL A 189 22.33 -3.37 -6.42
C VAL A 189 23.33 -2.27 -6.03
N PRO A 190 24.02 -1.59 -6.97
CA PRO A 190 24.83 -0.41 -6.66
C PRO A 190 24.07 0.67 -5.89
N LEU A 191 22.84 0.98 -6.28
CA LEU A 191 22.00 1.96 -5.60
C LEU A 191 21.69 1.54 -4.15
N ILE A 192 21.27 0.29 -3.94
CA ILE A 192 20.99 -0.23 -2.59
C ILE A 192 22.25 -0.16 -1.72
N ARG A 193 23.41 -0.60 -2.23
CA ARG A 193 24.67 -0.58 -1.48
C ARG A 193 25.14 0.83 -1.15
N LYS A 194 24.85 1.83 -2.00
CA LYS A 194 25.15 3.23 -1.70
C LYS A 194 24.31 3.76 -0.54
N LEU A 195 23.03 3.38 -0.47
CA LEU A 195 22.08 3.83 0.54
C LEU A 195 22.14 3.02 1.86
N TRP A 196 22.58 1.77 1.79
CA TRP A 196 22.52 0.83 2.90
C TRP A 196 23.89 0.28 3.26
N LYS A 197 24.62 1.03 4.09
CA LYS A 197 26.02 0.73 4.45
C LYS A 197 26.19 -0.51 5.32
N ASP A 198 25.25 -0.76 6.23
CA ASP A 198 25.30 -1.90 7.16
C ASP A 198 23.95 -2.65 7.17
N PRO A 199 23.72 -3.57 6.20
CA PRO A 199 22.46 -4.28 6.07
C PRO A 199 22.09 -5.18 7.25
N GLU A 200 23.08 -5.77 7.92
CA GLU A 200 22.83 -6.67 9.04
C GLU A 200 22.48 -5.90 10.32
N ALA A 201 23.10 -4.72 10.55
CA ALA A 201 22.75 -3.89 11.70
C ALA A 201 21.41 -3.13 11.54
N SER A 202 20.87 -3.04 10.32
CA SER A 202 19.67 -2.24 10.03
C SER A 202 18.69 -2.95 9.08
N ALA A 203 18.39 -4.22 9.38
CA ALA A 203 17.40 -5.01 8.66
C ALA A 203 16.06 -4.25 8.53
N GLY A 204 15.50 -4.23 7.31
CA GLY A 204 14.26 -3.50 7.01
C GLY A 204 14.44 -2.02 6.65
N LYS A 205 15.67 -1.48 6.59
CA LYS A 205 15.91 -0.09 6.19
C LYS A 205 15.45 0.23 4.76
N ILE A 206 15.62 -0.71 3.82
CA ILE A 206 15.30 -0.49 2.40
C ILE A 206 14.03 -1.22 1.99
N THR A 207 13.07 -0.46 1.46
CA THR A 207 11.90 -0.97 0.76
C THR A 207 12.00 -0.66 -0.74
N LEU A 208 11.96 -1.68 -1.59
CA LEU A 208 11.86 -1.53 -3.04
C LEU A 208 10.39 -1.45 -3.44
N ILE A 209 9.96 -0.27 -3.88
CA ILE A 209 8.57 0.03 -4.27
C ILE A 209 8.46 -0.13 -5.79
N THR A 210 8.09 -1.32 -6.23
CA THR A 210 8.01 -1.70 -7.64
C THR A 210 6.75 -1.16 -8.31
N ARG A 211 6.88 -0.61 -9.53
CA ARG A 211 5.78 0.04 -10.26
C ARG A 211 5.91 -0.11 -11.77
N TYR A 212 5.86 -1.34 -12.25
CA TYR A 212 6.20 -1.67 -13.63
C TYR A 212 5.04 -1.46 -14.62
N GLY A 213 3.80 -1.58 -14.12
CA GLY A 213 2.62 -1.73 -14.95
C GLY A 213 2.28 -3.20 -15.20
N SER A 214 0.99 -3.49 -15.35
CA SER A 214 0.40 -4.80 -15.57
C SER A 214 1.07 -5.61 -16.69
N ASP A 215 1.57 -4.92 -17.70
CA ASP A 215 2.07 -5.52 -18.94
C ASP A 215 3.56 -5.85 -18.86
N LYS A 216 4.30 -5.23 -17.93
CA LYS A 216 5.77 -5.31 -17.84
C LYS A 216 6.27 -6.03 -16.60
N VAL A 217 5.43 -6.15 -15.57
CA VAL A 217 5.81 -6.75 -14.28
C VAL A 217 6.39 -8.15 -14.43
N SER A 218 5.79 -8.99 -15.28
CA SER A 218 6.23 -10.38 -15.52
C SER A 218 7.63 -10.48 -16.16
N ASP A 219 8.06 -9.45 -16.89
CA ASP A 219 9.35 -9.44 -17.57
C ASP A 219 10.47 -8.83 -16.74
N LEU A 220 10.12 -7.91 -15.83
CA LEU A 220 11.08 -7.08 -15.11
C LEU A 220 11.30 -7.52 -13.66
N LEU A 221 10.21 -7.72 -12.90
CA LEU A 221 10.29 -8.06 -11.48
C LEU A 221 11.16 -9.31 -11.21
N PRO A 222 11.05 -10.43 -11.97
CA PRO A 222 11.89 -11.59 -11.72
C PRO A 222 13.39 -11.30 -11.85
N LYS A 223 13.78 -10.41 -12.78
CA LYS A 223 15.19 -10.04 -13.01
C LYS A 223 15.72 -9.21 -11.84
N HIS A 224 14.95 -8.24 -11.36
CA HIS A 224 15.33 -7.43 -10.19
C HIS A 224 15.37 -8.27 -8.91
N ILE A 225 14.44 -9.20 -8.70
CA ILE A 225 14.50 -10.14 -7.57
C ILE A 225 15.77 -10.98 -7.64
N ALA A 226 16.11 -11.53 -8.81
CA ALA A 226 17.26 -12.40 -8.99
C ALA A 226 18.57 -11.70 -8.60
N VAL A 227 18.81 -10.46 -9.05
CA VAL A 227 20.05 -9.74 -8.72
C VAL A 227 20.13 -9.31 -7.26
N VAL A 228 19.01 -8.89 -6.65
CA VAL A 228 18.97 -8.55 -5.22
C VAL A 228 19.25 -9.78 -4.35
N LYS A 229 18.65 -10.92 -4.71
CA LYS A 229 18.87 -12.21 -4.04
C LYS A 229 20.32 -12.69 -4.20
N ALA A 230 20.88 -12.61 -5.41
CA ALA A 230 22.27 -12.95 -5.68
C ALA A 230 23.25 -12.05 -4.90
N ALA A 231 22.89 -10.79 -4.67
CA ALA A 231 23.67 -9.86 -3.86
C ALA A 231 23.56 -10.09 -2.34
N GLY A 232 22.70 -11.02 -1.89
CA GLY A 232 22.49 -11.34 -0.48
C GLY A 232 21.74 -10.26 0.31
N LEU A 233 21.05 -9.34 -0.38
CA LEU A 233 20.39 -8.18 0.26
C LEU A 233 18.95 -8.53 0.68
N LYS A 234 18.63 -8.32 1.95
CA LYS A 234 17.30 -8.60 2.54
C LYS A 234 16.42 -7.35 2.57
N VAL A 235 16.01 -6.89 1.40
CA VAL A 235 15.10 -5.73 1.25
C VAL A 235 13.64 -6.12 1.52
N ILE A 236 12.80 -5.13 1.82
CA ILE A 236 11.34 -5.28 1.79
C ILE A 236 10.87 -5.02 0.35
N TRP A 237 10.07 -5.92 -0.21
CA TRP A 237 9.43 -5.68 -1.51
C TRP A 237 8.04 -5.09 -1.31
N SER A 238 7.72 -4.04 -2.07
CA SER A 238 6.41 -3.41 -2.09
C SER A 238 5.92 -3.25 -3.52
N CYS A 239 4.62 -3.45 -3.75
CA CYS A 239 3.98 -3.24 -5.05
C CYS A 239 3.24 -1.90 -5.04
N ASP A 240 3.59 -1.01 -5.97
CA ASP A 240 2.83 0.18 -6.35
C ASP A 240 2.20 -0.07 -7.73
N PRO A 241 0.99 -0.65 -7.75
CA PRO A 241 0.29 -0.95 -9.00
C PRO A 241 -0.43 0.27 -9.59
N CYS A 242 -0.25 1.47 -9.03
CA CYS A 242 -0.93 2.67 -9.49
C CYS A 242 -0.14 3.35 -10.61
N HIS A 243 1.10 3.74 -10.30
CA HIS A 243 1.87 4.62 -11.18
C HIS A 243 2.35 3.97 -12.48
N GLY A 244 2.36 2.63 -12.57
CA GLY A 244 2.68 1.89 -13.79
C GLY A 244 1.51 1.74 -14.77
N ASN A 245 0.27 1.97 -14.31
CA ASN A 245 -0.97 1.66 -15.02
C ASN A 245 -1.80 2.89 -15.42
N THR A 246 -1.18 4.08 -15.42
CA THR A 246 -1.86 5.32 -15.80
C THR A 246 -1.98 5.42 -17.32
N ILE A 247 -3.18 5.71 -17.81
CA ILE A 247 -3.49 5.98 -19.22
C ILE A 247 -4.14 7.36 -19.35
N VAL A 248 -4.26 7.86 -20.58
CA VAL A 248 -5.07 9.04 -20.91
C VAL A 248 -6.30 8.55 -21.66
N ALA A 249 -7.48 8.81 -21.12
CA ALA A 249 -8.78 8.50 -21.70
C ALA A 249 -9.05 9.34 -22.96
N GLU A 250 -10.04 8.96 -23.77
CA GLU A 250 -10.37 9.68 -25.02
C GLU A 250 -10.80 11.13 -24.75
N ASN A 251 -11.42 11.37 -23.60
CA ASN A 251 -11.82 12.71 -23.14
C ASN A 251 -10.65 13.54 -22.55
N GLY A 252 -9.42 13.04 -22.58
CA GLY A 252 -8.22 13.74 -22.13
C GLY A 252 -7.90 13.63 -20.63
N TYR A 253 -8.78 13.02 -19.83
CA TYR A 253 -8.50 12.77 -18.43
C TYR A 253 -7.45 11.67 -18.27
N LYS A 254 -6.55 11.84 -17.31
CA LYS A 254 -5.73 10.72 -16.85
C LYS A 254 -6.61 9.79 -16.02
N THR A 255 -6.53 8.50 -16.28
CA THR A 255 -7.23 7.50 -15.47
C THR A 255 -6.35 6.25 -15.29
N ARG A 256 -6.79 5.34 -14.43
CA ARG A 256 -6.17 4.03 -14.24
C ARG A 256 -7.28 2.97 -14.29
N PRO A 257 -7.21 1.99 -15.20
CA PRO A 257 -8.14 0.88 -15.19
C PRO A 257 -7.91 0.01 -13.95
N PHE A 258 -8.97 -0.18 -13.16
CA PHE A 258 -8.94 -0.98 -11.94
C PHE A 258 -8.35 -2.38 -12.17
N ASP A 259 -8.75 -3.06 -13.25
CA ASP A 259 -8.27 -4.41 -13.58
C ASP A 259 -6.76 -4.46 -13.87
N ARG A 260 -6.17 -3.35 -14.36
CA ARG A 260 -4.73 -3.26 -14.56
C ARG A 260 -3.98 -3.08 -13.23
N ILE A 261 -4.53 -2.25 -12.34
CA ILE A 261 -4.00 -2.09 -10.98
C ILE A 261 -4.00 -3.46 -10.29
N PHE A 262 -5.14 -4.13 -10.27
CA PHE A 262 -5.26 -5.43 -9.63
C PHE A 262 -4.42 -6.51 -10.32
N GLY A 263 -4.40 -6.52 -11.66
CA GLY A 263 -3.62 -7.48 -12.44
C GLY A 263 -2.10 -7.34 -12.24
N GLU A 264 -1.56 -6.14 -11.99
CA GLU A 264 -0.14 -6.01 -11.59
C GLU A 264 0.12 -6.60 -10.20
N LEU A 265 -0.80 -6.39 -9.25
CA LEU A 265 -0.69 -6.91 -7.89
C LEU A 265 -0.73 -8.44 -7.86
N GLU A 266 -1.68 -9.07 -8.55
CA GLU A 266 -1.77 -10.54 -8.65
C GLU A 266 -0.50 -11.15 -9.24
N LYS A 267 -0.04 -10.62 -10.39
CA LYS A 267 1.20 -11.08 -11.02
C LYS A 267 2.40 -10.92 -10.10
N THR A 268 2.47 -9.82 -9.35
CA THR A 268 3.55 -9.57 -8.37
C THR A 268 3.56 -10.62 -7.26
N LEU A 269 2.39 -10.97 -6.70
CA LEU A 269 2.25 -12.01 -5.69
C LEU A 269 2.71 -13.38 -6.21
N ASP A 270 2.29 -13.76 -7.42
CA ASP A 270 2.69 -15.01 -8.05
C ASP A 270 4.20 -15.07 -8.35
N ILE A 271 4.77 -13.97 -8.87
CA ILE A 271 6.21 -13.88 -9.15
C ILE A 271 7.03 -14.03 -7.87
N HIS A 272 6.65 -13.35 -6.78
CA HIS A 272 7.34 -13.50 -5.50
C HIS A 272 7.30 -14.94 -5.00
N ARG A 273 6.15 -15.60 -5.10
CA ARG A 273 5.98 -17.02 -4.75
C ARG A 273 6.90 -17.91 -5.58
N MET A 274 6.89 -17.77 -6.91
CA MET A 274 7.73 -18.54 -7.82
C MET A 274 9.23 -18.32 -7.55
N ALA A 275 9.62 -17.11 -7.15
CA ALA A 275 11.00 -16.78 -6.82
C ALA A 275 11.44 -17.21 -5.39
N GLY A 276 10.50 -17.73 -4.58
CA GLY A 276 10.72 -18.05 -3.17
C GLY A 276 11.07 -16.82 -2.34
N THR A 277 10.36 -15.72 -2.57
CA THR A 277 10.48 -14.44 -1.85
C THR A 277 9.10 -13.96 -1.41
N THR A 278 9.05 -12.94 -0.55
CA THR A 278 7.79 -12.43 0.01
C THR A 278 7.54 -11.00 -0.45
N LEU A 279 6.33 -10.73 -0.92
CA LEU A 279 5.83 -9.36 -1.05
C LEU A 279 5.53 -8.83 0.36
N GLY A 280 6.31 -7.84 0.82
CA GLY A 280 6.22 -7.29 2.17
C GLY A 280 5.19 -6.18 2.35
N GLY A 281 4.62 -5.65 1.26
CA GLY A 281 3.58 -4.64 1.34
C GLY A 281 3.08 -4.13 -0.01
N VAL A 282 2.15 -3.18 0.04
CA VAL A 282 1.51 -2.53 -1.11
C VAL A 282 1.47 -1.02 -0.90
N HIS A 283 1.50 -0.26 -1.99
CA HIS A 283 1.56 1.21 -1.98
C HIS A 283 0.55 1.76 -2.98
N PHE A 284 -0.60 2.23 -2.48
CA PHE A 284 -1.68 2.76 -3.31
C PHE A 284 -1.82 4.27 -3.19
N GLU A 285 -2.42 4.87 -4.21
CA GLU A 285 -3.01 6.21 -4.13
C GLU A 285 -4.52 6.08 -4.03
N LEU A 286 -5.09 6.47 -2.88
CA LEU A 286 -6.51 6.30 -2.58
C LEU A 286 -7.09 7.51 -1.84
N THR A 287 -8.42 7.61 -1.84
CA THR A 287 -9.19 8.58 -1.06
C THR A 287 -10.45 7.92 -0.50
N GLY A 288 -10.88 8.35 0.69
CA GLY A 288 -12.15 7.93 1.29
C GLY A 288 -13.38 8.58 0.64
N GLU A 289 -13.18 9.48 -0.32
CA GLU A 289 -14.25 10.13 -1.04
C GLU A 289 -14.76 9.28 -2.21
N ASN A 290 -16.04 9.43 -2.56
CA ASN A 290 -16.65 8.80 -3.73
C ASN A 290 -16.35 9.61 -5.02
N VAL A 291 -15.08 9.61 -5.43
CA VAL A 291 -14.57 10.27 -6.66
C VAL A 291 -14.67 9.36 -7.90
N THR A 292 -14.65 9.96 -9.09
CA THR A 292 -14.63 9.25 -10.39
C THR A 292 -13.30 9.46 -11.10
N GLU A 293 -12.22 8.91 -10.52
CA GLU A 293 -10.84 9.13 -11.01
C GLU A 293 -10.26 7.89 -11.72
N CYS A 294 -10.47 6.70 -11.17
CA CYS A 294 -10.11 5.42 -11.80
C CYS A 294 -11.34 4.77 -12.44
N ILE A 295 -11.21 4.26 -13.67
CA ILE A 295 -12.26 3.50 -14.35
C ILE A 295 -12.31 2.03 -13.90
N GLY A 296 -13.49 1.42 -14.01
CA GLY A 296 -13.78 0.06 -13.59
C GLY A 296 -14.06 -0.06 -12.09
N GLY A 297 -13.73 -1.23 -11.53
CA GLY A 297 -14.04 -1.57 -10.15
C GLY A 297 -15.54 -1.86 -9.93
N PRO A 298 -15.99 -1.95 -8.67
CA PRO A 298 -17.32 -2.47 -8.34
C PRO A 298 -18.47 -1.63 -8.87
N GLN A 299 -18.25 -0.32 -8.97
CA GLN A 299 -19.23 0.65 -9.46
C GLN A 299 -19.29 0.71 -10.99
N GLY A 300 -18.37 0.07 -11.71
CA GLY A 300 -18.35 0.06 -13.17
C GLY A 300 -18.10 1.43 -13.81
N ILE A 301 -17.31 2.29 -13.15
CA ILE A 301 -17.02 3.66 -13.61
C ILE A 301 -16.42 3.62 -15.02
N ASP A 302 -16.96 4.40 -15.95
CA ASP A 302 -16.43 4.50 -17.31
C ASP A 302 -15.76 5.86 -17.58
N GLU A 303 -15.27 6.07 -18.82
CA GLU A 303 -14.63 7.34 -19.19
C GLU A 303 -15.61 8.53 -19.15
N GLY A 304 -16.89 8.30 -19.41
CA GLY A 304 -17.95 9.31 -19.36
C GLY A 304 -18.24 9.80 -17.94
N ASP A 305 -17.97 8.97 -16.93
CA ASP A 305 -18.13 9.32 -15.52
C ASP A 305 -17.00 10.18 -14.96
N LEU A 306 -15.81 10.19 -15.60
CA LEU A 306 -14.63 10.89 -15.08
C LEU A 306 -14.91 12.37 -14.72
N PRO A 307 -15.57 13.18 -15.57
CA PRO A 307 -15.81 14.59 -15.27
C PRO A 307 -16.78 14.84 -14.11
N LEU A 308 -17.54 13.83 -13.65
CA LEU A 308 -18.56 14.01 -12.62
C LEU A 308 -17.96 14.41 -11.26
N ARG A 309 -16.82 13.82 -10.87
CA ARG A 309 -16.16 14.08 -9.60
C ARG A 309 -14.66 13.75 -9.63
N TYR A 310 -13.95 14.34 -10.57
CA TYR A 310 -12.48 14.29 -10.62
C TYR A 310 -11.89 15.42 -9.78
N THR A 311 -11.31 15.11 -8.61
CA THR A 311 -10.84 16.15 -7.66
C THR A 311 -9.32 16.17 -7.46
N SER A 312 -8.59 15.17 -7.97
CA SER A 312 -7.13 15.16 -7.96
C SER A 312 -6.52 16.15 -8.96
N TYR A 313 -5.52 16.91 -8.53
CA TYR A 313 -4.70 17.78 -9.39
C TYR A 313 -3.55 17.05 -10.08
N CYS A 314 -3.31 15.78 -9.74
CA CYS A 314 -2.16 15.02 -10.21
C CYS A 314 -2.61 13.73 -10.88
N ASP A 315 -2.52 12.62 -10.16
CA ASP A 315 -2.83 11.30 -10.65
C ASP A 315 -4.18 10.81 -10.07
N PRO A 316 -4.91 9.98 -10.82
CA PRO A 316 -6.21 9.46 -10.41
C PRO A 316 -6.09 8.47 -9.24
N ARG A 317 -6.90 8.65 -8.20
CA ARG A 317 -6.89 7.83 -6.98
C ARG A 317 -7.98 6.77 -7.03
N LEU A 318 -7.74 5.66 -6.33
CA LEU A 318 -8.81 4.72 -6.01
C LEU A 318 -9.80 5.42 -5.08
N ASN A 319 -11.09 5.37 -5.41
CA ASN A 319 -12.13 5.84 -4.50
C ASN A 319 -12.35 4.83 -3.36
N TYR A 320 -13.26 5.15 -2.44
CA TYR A 320 -13.54 4.28 -1.29
C TYR A 320 -13.91 2.85 -1.69
N SER A 321 -14.87 2.67 -2.62
CA SER A 321 -15.34 1.36 -3.05
C SER A 321 -14.23 0.53 -3.72
N GLN A 322 -13.45 1.16 -4.62
CA GLN A 322 -12.32 0.52 -5.28
C GLN A 322 -11.21 0.15 -4.29
N SER A 323 -10.95 1.00 -3.29
CA SER A 323 -9.94 0.74 -2.26
C SER A 323 -10.31 -0.47 -1.40
N MET A 324 -11.58 -0.58 -1.01
CA MET A 324 -12.08 -1.74 -0.31
C MET A 324 -11.99 -2.99 -1.19
N GLU A 325 -12.42 -2.90 -2.45
CA GLU A 325 -12.35 -4.03 -3.39
C GLU A 325 -10.93 -4.62 -3.47
N VAL A 326 -9.91 -3.77 -3.61
CA VAL A 326 -8.50 -4.20 -3.62
C VAL A 326 -8.08 -4.88 -2.32
N ALA A 327 -8.48 -4.33 -1.16
CA ALA A 327 -8.16 -4.92 0.14
C ALA A 327 -8.72 -6.34 0.28
N PHE A 328 -9.98 -6.54 -0.12
CA PHE A 328 -10.62 -7.86 -0.09
C PHE A 328 -9.98 -8.85 -1.06
N LEU A 329 -9.70 -8.43 -2.30
CA LEU A 329 -9.04 -9.30 -3.27
C LEU A 329 -7.62 -9.67 -2.85
N LEU A 330 -6.88 -8.74 -2.24
CA LEU A 330 -5.58 -9.01 -1.64
C LEU A 330 -5.69 -10.02 -0.49
N ALA A 331 -6.66 -9.86 0.42
CA ALA A 331 -6.89 -10.79 1.51
C ALA A 331 -7.23 -12.20 1.00
N LYS A 332 -8.06 -12.30 -0.06
CA LYS A 332 -8.39 -13.58 -0.72
C LYS A 332 -7.16 -14.23 -1.35
N ASN A 333 -6.33 -13.45 -2.05
CA ASN A 333 -5.11 -13.99 -2.65
C ASN A 333 -4.17 -14.50 -1.54
N LEU A 334 -3.96 -13.72 -0.47
CA LEU A 334 -3.15 -14.13 0.67
C LEU A 334 -3.71 -15.38 1.38
N SER A 335 -5.03 -15.54 1.49
CA SER A 335 -5.64 -16.71 2.15
C SER A 335 -5.53 -18.00 1.33
N VAL A 336 -5.66 -17.92 0.00
CA VAL A 336 -5.46 -19.06 -0.91
C VAL A 336 -4.01 -19.53 -0.91
N HIS A 337 -3.06 -18.61 -0.67
CA HIS A 337 -1.63 -18.88 -0.83
C HIS A 337 -0.87 -19.06 0.48
N ASN A 338 -1.46 -18.67 1.62
CA ASN A 338 -1.09 -19.22 2.90
C ASN A 338 -1.73 -20.60 3.00
N GLU A 339 -0.94 -21.68 2.94
CA GLU A 339 -1.38 -22.96 3.48
C GLU A 339 -1.60 -22.77 5.00
N LEU A 340 -2.73 -22.19 5.39
CA LEU A 340 -3.22 -22.31 6.75
C LEU A 340 -3.32 -23.82 6.97
N ALA A 341 -2.49 -24.32 7.89
CA ALA A 341 -2.44 -25.73 8.24
C ALA A 341 -3.88 -26.26 8.27
N PRO A 342 -4.22 -27.34 7.54
CA PRO A 342 -5.60 -27.77 7.42
C PRO A 342 -6.14 -28.14 8.80
N LEU A 343 -6.85 -27.20 9.42
CA LEU A 343 -7.68 -27.38 10.60
C LEU A 343 -8.89 -28.22 10.19
N ASN A 344 -8.69 -29.50 9.82
CA ASN A 344 -9.67 -30.61 9.86
C ASN A 344 -9.47 -31.77 8.86
N LEU A 345 -8.25 -32.18 8.51
CA LEU A 345 -8.11 -33.50 7.84
C LEU A 345 -8.45 -34.67 8.78
N LYS A 346 -8.29 -34.50 10.11
CA LYS A 346 -8.64 -35.55 11.09
C LYS A 346 -10.14 -35.68 11.39
N SER A 347 -10.98 -34.67 11.12
CA SER A 347 -12.44 -34.78 11.36
C SER A 347 -13.17 -35.49 10.23
N LYS A 348 -12.71 -35.35 8.97
CA LYS A 348 -13.25 -36.10 7.82
C LYS A 348 -12.98 -37.60 7.91
N MET A 349 -11.84 -38.02 8.49
CA MET A 349 -11.56 -39.45 8.68
C MET A 349 -12.34 -40.07 9.85
N ARG A 350 -12.67 -39.30 10.90
CA ARG A 350 -13.45 -39.79 12.06
C ARG A 350 -14.92 -40.06 11.74
N LYS A 351 -15.52 -39.35 10.77
CA LYS A 351 -16.90 -39.63 10.32
C LYS A 351 -17.03 -40.94 9.53
N ARG A 352 -15.97 -41.43 8.88
CA ARG A 352 -16.00 -42.71 8.14
C ARG A 352 -15.84 -43.95 9.02
N SER A 353 -15.38 -43.81 10.27
CA SER A 353 -15.13 -44.93 11.17
C SER A 353 -16.22 -45.18 12.22
N ILE A 354 -17.31 -44.40 12.21
CA ILE A 354 -18.39 -44.49 13.22
C ILE A 354 -19.69 -45.11 12.66
N GLU A 355 -19.79 -45.37 11.34
CA GLU A 355 -20.99 -45.96 10.73
C GLU A 355 -21.01 -47.50 10.63
N THR A 356 -20.10 -48.22 11.32
CA THR A 356 -20.17 -49.69 11.39
C THR A 356 -20.01 -50.19 12.83
N SER A 357 -21.00 -49.92 13.69
CA SER A 357 -21.22 -50.73 14.89
C SER A 357 -22.72 -50.89 15.12
N ASP A 358 -23.25 -52.01 14.61
CA ASP A 358 -24.60 -52.52 14.79
C ASP A 358 -24.90 -52.73 16.30
N PRO A 359 -25.88 -52.00 16.90
CA PRO A 359 -26.20 -52.11 18.33
C PRO A 359 -26.91 -53.40 18.74
N SER A 360 -27.17 -54.35 17.82
CA SER A 360 -27.99 -55.54 18.09
C SER A 360 -27.25 -56.75 18.68
N LYS A 361 -25.94 -56.66 18.94
CA LYS A 361 -25.16 -57.75 19.53
C LYS A 361 -24.50 -57.32 20.82
N HIS A 362 -25.18 -57.46 21.96
CA HIS A 362 -24.59 -57.90 23.23
C HIS A 362 -25.66 -57.93 24.34
N HIS A 363 -26.52 -58.95 24.30
CA HIS A 363 -27.22 -59.44 25.49
C HIS A 363 -27.29 -60.97 25.39
N ARG A 364 -26.33 -61.66 26.03
CA ARG A 364 -26.50 -63.01 26.60
C ARG A 364 -25.22 -63.46 27.30
N ALA A 365 -25.42 -63.83 28.57
CA ALA A 365 -24.72 -64.86 29.35
C ALA A 365 -23.25 -64.56 29.73
N THR A 366 -22.67 -64.93 30.88
CA THR A 366 -23.04 -65.61 32.15
C THR A 366 -21.73 -65.50 32.96
N GLN A 367 -21.72 -65.04 34.22
CA GLN A 367 -21.71 -65.88 35.44
C GLN A 367 -20.35 -66.54 35.76
N SER A 368 -19.91 -66.39 37.03
CA SER A 368 -18.91 -67.21 37.78
C SER A 368 -17.43 -67.06 37.38
N ILE A 369 -16.41 -66.93 38.24
CA ILE A 369 -16.19 -67.14 39.70
C ILE A 369 -15.31 -65.99 40.22
#